data_AF-A0A0C9ZT82-F1
#
_entry.id   AF-A0A0C9ZT82-F1
#
_cell.length_a   1.000
_cell.length_b   1.000
_cell.length_c   1.000
_cell.angle_alpha   90.00
_cell.angle_beta   90.00
_cell.angle_gamma   90.00
#
_symmetry.space_group_name_H-M   'P 1'
#
loop_
_entity.id
_entity.type
_entity.pdbx_description
1 polymer ?
#
loop_
_entity_poly.entity_id
_entity_poly.type
_entity_poly.pdbx_seq_one_letter_code
_entity_poly.pdbx_strand_id
1 'polypeptide(L)'
;LAFYPPLWTKLLDEAKARIQLYVATEEPFLRLETAVDGQCSEEIIELVVKYQEDQSELEAGFYPQYKRSMARMLFNDTQTFRSEIKKVAVRIVPIEYNLSAPKSATTERERLDAVKQKATVLLEGAKFLRGECDSLGKASNFAHPALQNICLGVYYSNSVKSLRQYVEFQHFVPYKAL
;
A
#
# COMPACT_ATOMS: atom_id res chain seq x y z
N LEU A 1 -11.73 12.58 10.58
CA LEU A 1 -12.27 13.61 9.67
C LEU A 1 -13.41 14.42 10.28
N ALA A 2 -14.22 13.88 11.20
CA ALA A 2 -15.38 14.56 11.80
C ALA A 2 -15.16 15.96 12.42
N PHE A 3 -13.92 16.37 12.65
CA PHE A 3 -13.58 17.74 13.05
C PHE A 3 -13.72 18.76 11.91
N TYR A 4 -13.51 18.32 10.67
CA TYR A 4 -13.52 19.18 9.49
C TYR A 4 -14.93 19.25 8.87
N PRO A 5 -15.33 20.43 8.36
CA PRO A 5 -16.56 20.58 7.59
C PRO A 5 -16.61 19.70 6.33
N PRO A 6 -17.79 19.60 5.68
CA PRO A 6 -17.98 18.70 4.54
C PRO A 6 -17.01 18.93 3.38
N LEU A 7 -16.74 20.19 3.00
CA LEU A 7 -15.89 20.47 1.85
C LEU A 7 -14.42 20.17 2.17
N TRP A 8 -13.96 20.52 3.37
CA TRP A 8 -12.66 20.09 3.90
C TRP A 8 -12.52 18.58 3.99
N THR A 9 -13.57 17.86 4.40
CA THR A 9 -13.56 16.40 4.45
C THR A 9 -13.34 15.82 3.05
N LYS A 10 -14.06 16.33 2.04
CA LYS A 10 -13.89 15.93 0.64
C LYS A 10 -12.47 16.20 0.13
N LEU A 11 -11.93 17.39 0.42
CA LEU A 11 -10.55 17.75 0.07
C LEU A 11 -9.55 16.78 0.72
N LEU A 12 -9.71 16.47 2.01
CA LEU A 12 -8.81 15.58 2.73
C LEU A 12 -8.93 14.13 2.27
N ASP A 13 -10.10 13.68 1.84
CA ASP A 13 -10.26 12.37 1.20
C ASP A 13 -9.55 12.30 -0.16
N GLU A 14 -9.61 13.37 -0.97
CA GLU A 14 -8.81 13.48 -2.20
C GLU A 14 -7.31 13.49 -1.88
N ALA A 15 -6.87 14.24 -0.87
CA ALA A 15 -5.48 14.31 -0.44
C ALA A 15 -4.94 12.95 0.04
N LYS A 16 -5.75 12.21 0.80
CA LYS A 16 -5.44 10.82 1.22
C LYS A 16 -5.26 9.92 0.01
N ALA A 17 -6.16 10.01 -0.95
CA ALA A 17 -6.05 9.23 -2.17
C ALA A 17 -4.77 9.56 -2.95
N ARG A 18 -4.40 10.84 -3.08
CA ARG A 18 -3.19 11.25 -3.80
C ARG A 18 -1.92 10.77 -3.12
N ILE A 19 -1.82 10.95 -1.80
CA ILE A 19 -0.64 10.47 -1.07
C ILE A 19 -0.53 8.95 -1.09
N GLN A 20 -1.66 8.22 -1.10
CA GLN A 20 -1.67 6.76 -1.25
C GLN A 20 -1.19 6.32 -2.63
N LEU A 21 -1.55 7.05 -3.68
CA LEU A 21 -1.02 6.84 -5.03
C LEU A 21 0.50 7.10 -5.05
N TYR A 22 0.94 8.24 -4.51
CA TYR A 22 2.36 8.60 -4.43
C TYR A 22 3.21 7.53 -3.72
N VAL A 23 2.75 7.00 -2.58
CA VAL A 23 3.50 5.92 -1.89
C VAL A 23 3.36 4.56 -2.58
N ALA A 24 2.41 4.38 -3.50
CA ALA A 24 2.30 3.16 -4.28
C ALA A 24 3.23 3.18 -5.51
N THR A 25 3.54 4.36 -6.08
CA THR A 25 4.27 4.49 -7.35
C THR A 25 5.67 5.10 -7.20
N GLU A 26 5.83 6.09 -6.33
CA GLU A 26 7.06 6.90 -6.24
C GLU A 26 7.88 6.59 -4.98
N GLU A 27 7.31 6.79 -3.78
CA GLU A 27 8.05 6.69 -2.52
C GLU A 27 7.34 5.80 -1.48
N PRO A 28 7.63 4.48 -1.46
CA PRO A 28 6.89 3.53 -0.62
C PRO A 28 7.12 3.67 0.89
N PHE A 29 8.12 4.44 1.30
CA PHE A 29 8.56 4.56 2.70
C PHE A 29 8.84 6.02 3.08
N LEU A 30 7.78 6.82 3.12
CA LEU A 30 7.83 8.18 3.67
C LEU A 30 8.44 8.20 5.08
N ARG A 31 9.36 9.13 5.30
CA ARG A 31 9.95 9.42 6.60
C ARG A 31 9.22 10.56 7.27
N LEU A 32 8.94 10.43 8.57
CA LEU A 32 8.14 11.41 9.29
C LEU A 32 8.78 12.80 9.29
N GLU A 33 10.11 12.83 9.39
CA GLU A 33 10.94 14.03 9.50
C GLU A 33 10.82 14.92 8.27
N THR A 34 10.56 14.33 7.10
CA THR A 34 10.48 15.04 5.81
C THR A 34 9.06 15.09 5.26
N ALA A 35 8.26 14.05 5.48
CA ALA A 35 6.97 13.92 4.80
C ALA A 35 5.92 14.94 5.25
N VAL A 36 5.87 15.28 6.55
CA VAL A 36 4.83 16.19 7.08
C VAL A 36 5.02 17.61 6.56
N ASP A 37 6.25 18.09 6.50
CA ASP A 37 6.59 19.44 6.04
C ASP A 37 6.89 19.49 4.53
N GLY A 38 7.12 18.34 3.88
CA GLY A 38 7.26 18.16 2.43
C GLY A 38 5.98 17.62 1.80
N GLN A 39 6.05 16.43 1.18
CA GLN A 39 4.98 15.87 0.31
C GLN A 39 3.56 15.98 0.91
N CYS A 40 3.34 15.61 2.17
CA CYS A 40 2.00 15.69 2.76
C CYS A 40 1.48 17.13 2.88
N SER A 41 2.37 18.10 3.11
CA SER A 41 2.01 19.52 3.11
C SER A 41 1.78 20.06 1.70
N GLU A 42 2.56 19.60 0.73
CA GLU A 42 2.44 19.99 -0.69
C GLU A 42 1.08 19.54 -1.26
N GLU A 43 0.68 18.29 -1.03
CA GLU A 43 -0.64 17.77 -1.44
C GLU A 43 -1.79 18.62 -0.90
N ILE A 44 -1.69 19.07 0.37
CA ILE A 44 -2.70 19.94 0.98
C ILE A 44 -2.70 21.33 0.32
N ILE A 45 -1.52 21.91 0.07
CA ILE A 45 -1.41 23.23 -0.57
C ILE A 45 -2.03 23.19 -1.97
N GLU A 46 -1.63 22.21 -2.79
CA GLU A 46 -2.11 22.07 -4.16
C GLU A 46 -3.63 21.93 -4.22
N LEU A 47 -4.20 21.11 -3.34
CA LEU A 47 -5.65 20.92 -3.29
C LEU A 47 -6.40 22.15 -2.78
N VAL A 48 -5.85 22.89 -1.81
CA VAL A 48 -6.44 24.15 -1.36
C VAL A 48 -6.46 25.17 -2.49
N VAL A 49 -5.35 25.30 -3.23
CA VAL A 49 -5.27 26.19 -4.41
C VAL A 49 -6.29 25.78 -5.47
N LYS A 50 -6.34 24.49 -5.83
CA LYS A 50 -7.30 23.95 -6.79
C LYS A 50 -8.74 24.27 -6.42
N TYR A 51 -9.13 24.03 -5.16
CA TYR A 51 -10.50 24.30 -4.70
C TYR A 51 -10.85 25.80 -4.73
N GLN A 52 -9.88 26.67 -4.43
CA GLN A 52 -10.06 28.12 -4.52
C GLN A 52 -10.23 28.58 -5.97
N GLU A 53 -9.47 28.02 -6.90
CA GLU A 53 -9.59 28.29 -8.35
C GLU A 53 -10.94 27.81 -8.92
N ASP A 54 -11.43 26.66 -8.44
CA ASP A 54 -12.72 26.07 -8.81
C ASP A 54 -13.94 26.79 -8.17
N GLN A 55 -13.74 27.96 -7.55
CA GLN A 55 -14.77 28.73 -6.81
C GLN A 55 -15.49 27.94 -5.71
N SER A 56 -14.86 26.88 -5.21
CA SER A 56 -15.38 26.12 -4.08
C SER A 56 -14.95 26.82 -2.78
N GLU A 57 -15.90 27.49 -2.11
CA GLU A 57 -15.63 28.19 -0.85
C GLU A 57 -15.33 27.20 0.28
N LEU A 58 -14.03 26.89 0.46
CA LEU A 58 -13.55 26.21 1.65
C LEU A 58 -13.87 27.03 2.89
N GLU A 59 -14.46 26.38 3.89
CA GLU A 59 -14.86 27.04 5.12
C GLU A 59 -13.63 27.67 5.80
N ALA A 60 -13.76 28.93 6.24
CA ALA A 60 -12.64 29.69 6.80
C ALA A 60 -12.16 29.13 8.15
N GLY A 61 -10.92 29.48 8.54
CA GLY A 61 -10.33 29.14 9.84
C GLY A 61 -9.60 27.80 9.90
N PHE A 62 -9.61 27.01 8.82
CA PHE A 62 -8.91 25.72 8.79
C PHE A 62 -7.52 25.82 8.17
N TYR A 63 -7.36 26.51 7.05
CA TYR A 63 -6.06 26.75 6.42
C TYR A 63 -5.65 28.21 6.56
N PRO A 64 -4.38 28.52 6.88
CA PRO A 64 -3.25 27.60 7.10
C PRO A 64 -3.17 27.02 8.53
N GLN A 65 -4.06 27.41 9.45
CA GLN A 65 -3.96 27.10 10.89
C GLN A 65 -3.76 25.61 11.22
N TYR A 66 -4.47 24.72 10.51
CA TYR A 66 -4.44 23.27 10.73
C TYR A 66 -3.61 22.52 9.70
N LYS A 67 -2.88 23.21 8.81
CA LYS A 67 -2.09 22.60 7.71
C LYS A 67 -1.22 21.45 8.20
N ARG A 68 -0.41 21.68 9.25
CA ARG A 68 0.49 20.66 9.80
C ARG A 68 -0.27 19.44 10.33
N SER A 69 -1.42 19.66 10.97
CA SER A 69 -2.28 18.59 11.50
C SER A 69 -2.93 17.78 10.37
N MET A 70 -3.35 18.43 9.29
CA MET A 70 -3.82 17.78 8.07
C MET A 70 -2.71 16.94 7.42
N ALA A 71 -1.52 17.51 7.24
CA ALA A 71 -0.37 16.79 6.69
C ALA A 71 0.05 15.59 7.56
N ARG A 72 0.03 15.73 8.89
CA ARG A 72 0.26 14.61 9.82
C ARG A 72 -0.82 13.52 9.68
N MET A 73 -2.06 13.90 9.42
CA MET A 73 -3.14 12.95 9.14
C MET A 73 -2.87 12.17 7.86
N LEU A 74 -2.43 12.82 6.77
CA LEU A 74 -2.04 12.16 5.54
C LEU A 74 -0.89 11.18 5.77
N PHE A 75 0.14 11.59 6.52
CA PHE A 75 1.25 10.70 6.87
C PHE A 75 0.76 9.44 7.60
N ASN A 76 -0.09 9.60 8.62
CA ASN A 76 -0.65 8.46 9.36
C ASN A 76 -1.52 7.55 8.48
N ASP A 77 -2.21 8.15 7.52
CA ASP A 77 -3.00 7.43 6.53
C ASP A 77 -2.13 6.51 5.66
N THR A 78 -0.94 6.97 5.23
CA THR A 78 0.00 6.10 4.49
C THR A 78 0.46 4.87 5.29
N GLN A 79 0.62 5.01 6.61
CA GLN A 79 0.94 3.87 7.49
C GLN A 79 -0.22 2.88 7.59
N THR A 80 -1.44 3.40 7.65
CA THR A 80 -2.67 2.60 7.66
C THR A 80 -2.84 1.84 6.34
N PHE A 81 -2.66 2.54 5.22
CA PHE A 81 -2.68 1.96 3.88
C PHE A 81 -1.67 0.80 3.73
N ARG A 82 -0.42 1.00 4.17
CA ARG A 82 0.59 -0.06 4.17
C ARG A 82 0.23 -1.24 5.07
N SER A 83 -0.43 -0.98 6.20
CA SER A 83 -0.90 -2.04 7.10
C SER A 83 -2.01 -2.87 6.46
N GLU A 84 -2.88 -2.27 5.67
CA GLU A 84 -3.89 -3.00 4.88
C GLU A 84 -3.27 -3.89 3.80
N ILE A 85 -2.23 -3.40 3.10
CA ILE A 85 -1.46 -4.23 2.16
C ILE A 85 -0.83 -5.43 2.88
N LYS A 86 -0.22 -5.21 4.06
CA LYS A 86 0.37 -6.29 4.86
C LYS A 86 -0.66 -7.35 5.26
N LYS A 87 -1.87 -6.94 5.65
CA LYS A 87 -2.94 -7.89 6.02
C LYS A 87 -3.31 -8.83 4.87
N VAL A 88 -3.33 -8.31 3.63
CA VAL A 88 -3.54 -9.12 2.43
C VAL A 88 -2.34 -10.05 2.20
N ALA A 89 -1.12 -9.51 2.25
CA ALA A 89 0.10 -10.28 2.01
C ALA A 89 0.27 -11.45 3.00
N VAL A 90 -0.05 -11.25 4.29
CA VAL A 90 0.04 -12.29 5.32
C VAL A 90 -0.83 -13.53 4.99
N ARG A 91 -1.92 -13.37 4.23
CA ARG A 91 -2.78 -14.48 3.82
C ARG A 91 -2.27 -15.21 2.59
N ILE A 92 -1.65 -14.48 1.67
CA ILE A 92 -1.22 -14.98 0.36
C ILE A 92 0.16 -15.64 0.44
N VAL A 93 1.11 -15.00 1.14
CA VAL A 93 2.51 -15.46 1.24
C VAL A 93 2.60 -16.94 1.68
N PRO A 94 1.89 -17.42 2.71
CA PRO A 94 2.04 -18.82 3.11
C PRO A 94 1.59 -19.83 2.05
N ILE A 95 0.59 -19.46 1.23
CA ILE A 95 0.02 -20.31 0.18
C ILE A 95 0.99 -20.35 -1.01
N GLU A 96 1.36 -19.18 -1.52
CA GLU A 96 2.20 -19.03 -2.72
C GLU A 96 3.58 -19.64 -2.55
N TYR A 97 4.18 -19.51 -1.37
CA TYR A 97 5.51 -20.04 -1.09
C TYR A 97 5.47 -21.41 -0.40
N ASN A 98 4.29 -22.01 -0.27
CA ASN A 98 4.09 -23.29 0.44
C ASN A 98 4.80 -23.31 1.81
N LEU A 99 4.62 -22.25 2.60
CA LEU A 99 5.15 -22.11 3.98
C LEU A 99 4.30 -22.88 4.98
N SER A 100 4.05 -24.14 4.66
CA SER A 100 3.41 -25.11 5.52
C SER A 100 4.45 -26.08 6.08
N ALA A 101 4.24 -26.54 7.30
CA ALA A 101 5.04 -27.63 7.86
C ALA A 101 4.75 -28.93 7.10
N PRO A 102 5.74 -29.81 6.91
CA PRO A 102 5.51 -31.12 6.32
C PRO A 102 4.58 -31.96 7.22
N LYS A 103 3.79 -32.86 6.61
CA LYS A 103 2.86 -33.74 7.34
C LYS A 103 3.57 -34.66 8.35
N SER A 104 4.86 -34.88 8.18
CA SER A 104 5.71 -35.68 9.08
C SER A 104 6.13 -34.94 10.36
N ALA A 105 5.97 -33.61 10.42
CA ALA A 105 6.28 -32.85 11.64
C ALA A 105 5.14 -33.04 12.65
N THR A 106 5.45 -33.71 13.76
CA THR A 106 4.47 -34.13 14.78
C THR A 106 4.41 -33.15 15.95
N THR A 107 5.50 -32.44 16.24
CA THR A 107 5.55 -31.46 17.33
C THR A 107 5.47 -30.02 16.82
N GLU A 108 5.01 -29.09 17.67
CA GLU A 108 4.99 -27.66 17.34
C GLU A 108 6.38 -27.13 16.97
N ARG A 109 7.42 -27.58 17.69
CA ARG A 109 8.81 -27.20 17.45
C ARG A 109 9.28 -27.62 16.06
N GLU A 110 9.04 -28.89 15.68
CA GLU A 110 9.37 -29.40 14.35
C GLU A 110 8.66 -28.61 13.24
N ARG A 111 7.38 -28.28 13.46
CA ARG A 111 6.60 -27.48 12.51
C ARG A 111 7.16 -26.08 12.34
N LEU A 112 7.49 -25.40 13.44
CA LEU A 112 8.08 -24.07 13.42
C LEU A 112 9.46 -24.06 12.74
N ASP A 113 10.31 -25.02 13.06
CA ASP A 113 11.67 -25.11 12.50
C ASP A 113 11.61 -25.38 10.99
N ALA A 114 10.71 -26.26 10.53
CA ALA A 114 10.52 -26.51 9.10
C ALA A 114 10.06 -25.27 8.32
N VAL A 115 9.12 -24.49 8.88
CA VAL A 115 8.65 -23.24 8.24
C VAL A 115 9.76 -22.19 8.24
N LYS A 116 10.51 -22.03 9.34
CA LYS A 116 11.66 -21.11 9.41
C LYS A 116 12.75 -21.46 8.41
N GLN A 117 13.04 -22.75 8.23
CA GLN A 117 14.02 -23.20 7.25
C GLN A 117 13.59 -22.83 5.82
N LYS A 118 12.33 -23.11 5.45
CA LYS A 118 11.76 -22.69 4.15
C LYS A 118 11.84 -21.18 3.96
N ALA A 119 11.43 -20.40 4.97
CA ALA A 119 11.49 -18.95 4.92
C ALA A 119 12.93 -18.43 4.75
N THR A 120 13.90 -19.04 5.44
CA THR A 120 15.33 -18.67 5.32
C THR A 120 15.83 -18.87 3.89
N VAL A 121 15.47 -19.99 3.25
CA VAL A 121 15.80 -20.26 1.85
C VAL A 121 15.19 -19.20 0.92
N LEU A 122 13.95 -18.76 1.16
CA LEU A 122 13.33 -17.71 0.35
C LEU A 122 13.98 -16.34 0.51
N LEU A 123 14.43 -16.02 1.73
CA LEU A 123 15.10 -14.75 2.02
C LEU A 123 16.52 -14.70 1.43
N GLU A 124 17.18 -15.84 1.31
CA GLU A 124 18.51 -15.94 0.72
C GLU A 124 18.53 -15.39 -0.72
N GLY A 125 19.32 -14.34 -0.95
CA GLY A 125 19.42 -13.70 -2.26
C GLY A 125 18.10 -13.16 -2.81
N ALA A 126 17.12 -12.88 -1.94
CA ALA A 126 15.78 -12.47 -2.31
C ALA A 126 15.08 -13.43 -3.30
N LYS A 127 15.26 -14.75 -3.13
CA LYS A 127 14.60 -15.78 -3.95
C LYS A 127 13.09 -15.64 -3.98
N PHE A 128 12.47 -15.07 -2.93
CA PHE A 128 11.04 -14.75 -2.94
C PHE A 128 10.59 -13.81 -4.08
N LEU A 129 11.49 -13.01 -4.67
CA LEU A 129 11.16 -12.16 -5.81
C LEU A 129 11.24 -12.90 -7.16
N ARG A 130 11.85 -14.09 -7.20
CA ARG A 130 12.22 -14.77 -8.45
C ARG A 130 11.09 -15.67 -8.93
N GLY A 131 10.84 -15.66 -10.23
CA GLY A 131 9.95 -16.63 -10.88
C GLY A 131 10.57 -18.03 -10.96
N GLU A 132 9.92 -18.93 -11.69
CA GLU A 132 10.49 -20.24 -12.00
C GLU A 132 11.78 -20.11 -12.82
N CYS A 133 12.69 -21.07 -12.63
CA CYS A 133 13.89 -21.15 -13.44
C CYS A 133 13.55 -21.66 -14.85
N ASP A 134 14.16 -21.06 -15.86
CA ASP A 134 14.15 -21.57 -17.22
C ASP A 134 15.00 -22.85 -17.35
N SER A 135 15.04 -23.42 -18.57
CA SER A 135 15.84 -24.61 -18.89
C SER A 135 17.35 -24.43 -18.68
N LEU A 136 17.82 -23.20 -18.52
CA LEU A 136 19.21 -22.83 -18.26
C LEU A 136 19.47 -22.51 -16.78
N GLY A 137 18.47 -22.70 -15.91
CA GLY A 137 18.57 -22.42 -14.47
C GLY A 137 18.50 -20.94 -14.11
N LYS A 138 18.08 -20.06 -15.03
CA LYS A 138 17.94 -18.63 -14.78
C LYS A 138 16.50 -18.30 -14.42
N ALA A 139 16.32 -17.47 -13.39
CA ALA A 139 15.00 -16.99 -12.99
C ALA A 139 14.86 -15.50 -13.30
N SER A 140 13.68 -15.10 -13.76
CA SER A 140 13.34 -13.69 -13.90
C SER A 140 13.12 -13.07 -12.52
N ASN A 141 13.69 -11.88 -12.30
CA ASN A 141 13.44 -11.11 -11.08
C ASN A 141 12.03 -10.50 -11.13
N PHE A 142 11.41 -10.35 -9.96
CA PHE A 142 10.05 -9.83 -9.78
C PHE A 142 8.95 -10.60 -10.54
N ALA A 143 9.20 -11.88 -10.84
CA ALA A 143 8.30 -12.73 -11.62
C ALA A 143 7.55 -13.77 -10.77
N HIS A 144 7.73 -13.76 -9.45
CA HIS A 144 6.97 -14.68 -8.59
C HIS A 144 5.48 -14.29 -8.55
N PRO A 145 4.53 -15.23 -8.79
CA PRO A 145 3.09 -14.94 -8.82
C PRO A 145 2.55 -14.29 -7.54
N ALA A 146 3.15 -14.58 -6.39
CA ALA A 146 2.83 -13.94 -5.11
C ALA A 146 2.71 -12.41 -5.18
N LEU A 147 3.60 -11.72 -5.91
CA LEU A 147 3.54 -10.26 -6.03
C LEU A 147 2.26 -9.81 -6.74
N GLN A 148 1.95 -10.45 -7.87
CA GLN A 148 0.73 -10.21 -8.63
C GLN A 148 -0.50 -10.52 -7.77
N ASN A 149 -0.53 -11.66 -7.09
CA ASN A 149 -1.66 -12.08 -6.27
C ASN A 149 -1.88 -11.14 -5.08
N ILE A 150 -0.81 -10.58 -4.49
CA ILE A 150 -0.92 -9.52 -3.48
C ILE A 150 -1.50 -8.24 -4.08
N CYS A 151 -1.01 -7.78 -5.23
CA CYS A 151 -1.55 -6.58 -5.90
C CYS A 151 -3.04 -6.75 -6.22
N LEU A 152 -3.44 -7.90 -6.77
CA LEU A 152 -4.84 -8.23 -7.04
C LEU A 152 -5.66 -8.28 -5.75
N GLY A 153 -5.15 -8.97 -4.72
CA GLY A 153 -5.81 -9.07 -3.42
C GLY A 153 -6.02 -7.71 -2.75
N VAL A 154 -5.07 -6.78 -2.88
CA VAL A 154 -5.18 -5.39 -2.40
C VAL A 154 -6.17 -4.61 -3.23
N TYR A 155 -6.06 -4.67 -4.56
CA TYR A 155 -6.95 -3.96 -5.46
C TYR A 155 -8.41 -4.38 -5.23
N TYR A 156 -8.68 -5.67 -5.08
CA TYR A 156 -10.02 -6.21 -4.80
C TYR A 156 -10.42 -6.20 -3.32
N SER A 157 -9.56 -5.74 -2.42
CA SER A 157 -9.91 -5.57 -1.02
C SER A 157 -10.88 -4.39 -0.83
N ASN A 158 -11.77 -4.51 0.16
CA ASN A 158 -12.61 -3.38 0.58
C ASN A 158 -11.85 -2.33 1.41
N SER A 159 -10.61 -2.63 1.82
CA SER A 159 -9.83 -1.77 2.71
C SER A 159 -9.01 -0.70 1.99
N VAL A 160 -8.81 -0.83 0.68
CA VAL A 160 -8.06 0.14 -0.14
C VAL A 160 -8.88 0.55 -1.38
N LYS A 161 -10.03 1.18 -1.17
CA LYS A 161 -10.91 1.59 -2.27
C LYS A 161 -10.34 2.70 -3.15
N SER A 162 -9.47 3.54 -2.57
CA SER A 162 -8.84 4.70 -3.22
C SER A 162 -8.07 4.37 -4.49
N LEU A 163 -7.39 3.23 -4.58
CA LEU A 163 -6.62 2.89 -5.78
C LEU A 163 -7.53 2.62 -6.99
N ARG A 164 -8.75 2.13 -6.78
CA ARG A 164 -9.69 1.81 -7.87
C ARG A 164 -10.23 3.03 -8.59
N GLN A 165 -10.13 4.22 -8.02
CA GLN A 165 -10.66 5.42 -8.66
C GLN A 165 -9.71 5.98 -9.72
N TYR A 166 -8.45 5.54 -9.74
CA TYR A 166 -7.45 5.97 -10.71
C TYR A 166 -7.50 5.10 -11.96
N VAL A 167 -7.51 5.76 -13.11
CA VAL A 167 -7.69 5.17 -14.43
C VAL A 167 -6.54 4.23 -14.78
N GLU A 168 -5.34 4.54 -14.32
CA GLU A 168 -4.12 3.73 -14.48
C GLU A 168 -4.35 2.33 -13.91
N PHE A 169 -4.81 2.22 -12.66
CA PHE A 169 -5.07 0.91 -12.06
C PHE A 169 -6.26 0.19 -12.72
N GLN A 170 -7.28 0.90 -13.18
CA GLN A 170 -8.41 0.29 -13.89
C GLN A 170 -8.01 -0.34 -15.23
N HIS A 171 -7.07 0.28 -15.95
CA HIS A 171 -6.57 -0.23 -17.23
C HIS A 171 -5.63 -1.44 -17.05
N PHE A 172 -4.76 -1.39 -16.04
CA PHE A 172 -3.73 -2.40 -15.84
C PHE A 172 -4.18 -3.58 -14.98
N VAL A 173 -5.20 -3.42 -14.12
CA VAL A 173 -5.73 -4.49 -13.27
C VAL A 173 -7.05 -5.02 -13.89
N PRO A 174 -7.03 -6.17 -14.58
CA PRO A 174 -8.18 -6.64 -15.32
C PRO A 174 -9.35 -6.95 -14.39
N TYR A 175 -10.55 -6.43 -14.73
CA TYR A 175 -11.80 -6.55 -13.95
C TYR A 175 -12.23 -7.99 -13.60
N LYS A 176 -11.58 -9.00 -14.17
CA LYS A 176 -11.89 -10.44 -14.08
C LYS A 176 -10.69 -11.32 -13.67
N ALA A 177 -9.76 -10.83 -12.86
CA ALA A 177 -8.65 -11.65 -12.36
C ALA A 177 -9.01 -12.56 -11.16
N LEU A 178 -10.30 -12.74 -10.88
CA LEU A 178 -10.83 -13.64 -9.85
C LEU A 178 -11.65 -14.75 -10.50
#